data_AF-W4LX08-F1
#
_entry.id   AF-W4LX08-F1
#
_cell.length_a   1.000
_cell.length_b   1.000
_cell.length_c   1.000
_cell.angle_alpha   90.00
_cell.angle_beta   90.00
_cell.angle_gamma   90.00
#
_symmetry.space_group_name_H-M   'P 1'
#
loop_
_entity.id
_entity.type
_entity.pdbx_description
1 polymer ?
#
loop_
_entity_poly.entity_id
_entity_poly.type
_entity_poly.pdbx_seq_one_letter_code
_entity_poly.pdbx_strand_id
1 'polypeptide(L)'
;MAVRIAWVAMAIVILPLVLNRLADAAGRGSADRAGQGVKVTDSHVITPYDRVPRACGSPTVVARRSGGWSQKTIWSTGRVPGAEAAVLIPAGMTVTYDVTQVVKLRCIEVQGRLRFGSRNAVLYVSDLQVLPGGSLVMGTLRQPIAPCYQVEIVIRDTDLQTGSKRRPGRDSEQYLTGLAVWGELTIHGAPLERSFIRLARAVRAGESQLKLRHVPRGWRVGDEVVIPDTRQTDPVRASYQPAWETHVIEAIEGPLLTLTKLIAYDHPGARDADPGRTPTVLRDGTWLLPHAANLSRNVIIRSERATGTRGHVYFAGRAKIDVRYARWQDLGRTRAEPLDSSGDGTAAPYIGTNQDGRHAMHFRHVMGPRPEQNRGYQFVALGNVITGSAKWGLVLHDTHFGLVKDNVAFEVDGAGVVTSAGNEVDNLTQVASY
;
A
#
# COMPACT_ATOMS: atom_id res chain seq x y z
N MET A 1 -47.78 9.82 -23.74
CA MET A 1 -47.71 8.40 -23.35
C MET A 1 -46.33 7.89 -23.78
N ALA A 2 -45.49 7.58 -22.78
CA ALA A 2 -44.17 6.95 -22.78
C ALA A 2 -43.31 6.91 -24.08
N VAL A 3 -42.15 7.58 -24.04
CA VAL A 3 -40.93 7.08 -24.71
C VAL A 3 -39.80 7.10 -23.68
N ARG A 4 -39.30 5.91 -23.34
CA ARG A 4 -38.17 5.67 -22.45
C ARG A 4 -36.87 6.09 -23.16
N ILE A 5 -36.08 6.97 -22.56
CA ILE A 5 -34.71 7.24 -22.99
C ILE A 5 -33.77 6.50 -22.03
N ALA A 6 -32.95 5.63 -22.62
CA ALA A 6 -32.03 4.74 -21.95
C ALA A 6 -30.83 5.51 -21.35
N TRP A 7 -30.40 5.06 -20.18
CA TRP A 7 -29.17 5.48 -19.52
C TRP A 7 -27.97 4.91 -20.27
N VAL A 8 -27.08 5.76 -20.78
CA VAL A 8 -25.77 5.34 -21.29
C VAL A 8 -24.78 5.39 -20.13
N ALA A 9 -24.41 4.20 -19.67
CA ALA A 9 -23.31 3.98 -18.74
C ALA A 9 -21.97 4.33 -19.41
N MET A 10 -21.12 5.04 -18.67
CA MET A 10 -19.76 5.38 -19.05
C MET A 10 -18.93 4.09 -19.18
N ALA A 11 -18.64 3.70 -20.41
CA ALA A 11 -17.82 2.53 -20.72
C ALA A 11 -16.36 2.81 -20.35
N ILE A 12 -15.83 2.01 -19.44
CA ILE A 12 -14.40 1.83 -19.23
C ILE A 12 -13.87 1.17 -20.51
N VAL A 13 -13.09 1.91 -21.31
CA VAL A 13 -12.40 1.33 -22.47
C VAL A 13 -11.25 0.48 -21.96
N ILE A 14 -11.53 -0.80 -21.72
CA ILE A 14 -10.52 -1.85 -21.60
C ILE A 14 -10.03 -2.13 -23.02
N LEU A 15 -8.76 -1.82 -23.31
CA LEU A 15 -8.15 -2.20 -24.58
C LEU A 15 -8.24 -3.73 -24.77
N PRO A 16 -8.57 -4.26 -25.98
CA PRO A 16 -8.88 -5.67 -26.18
C PRO A 16 -7.66 -6.63 -26.14
N LEU A 17 -6.46 -6.17 -25.82
CA LEU A 17 -5.25 -7.01 -25.77
C LEU A 17 -5.06 -7.74 -24.43
N VAL A 18 -5.96 -7.53 -23.45
CA VAL A 18 -5.87 -8.16 -22.11
C VAL A 18 -6.86 -9.34 -21.93
N LEU A 19 -7.79 -9.56 -22.87
CA LEU A 19 -8.83 -10.58 -22.70
C LEU A 19 -8.35 -12.03 -22.72
N ASN A 20 -7.16 -12.34 -23.27
CA ASN A 20 -6.66 -13.72 -23.33
C ASN A 20 -5.79 -14.14 -22.13
N ARG A 21 -5.68 -13.34 -21.06
CA ARG A 21 -4.94 -13.73 -19.83
C ARG A 21 -5.72 -13.63 -18.52
N LEU A 22 -6.94 -13.10 -18.55
CA LEU A 22 -7.82 -13.09 -17.37
C LEU A 22 -8.38 -14.50 -17.06
N ALA A 23 -8.46 -15.39 -18.05
CA ALA A 23 -9.00 -16.73 -17.88
C ALA A 23 -8.12 -17.65 -17.00
N ASP A 24 -6.78 -17.53 -17.08
CA ASP A 24 -5.88 -18.38 -16.27
C ASP A 24 -5.75 -17.91 -14.81
N ALA A 25 -5.99 -16.62 -14.54
CA ALA A 25 -6.07 -16.10 -13.17
C ALA A 25 -7.42 -16.38 -12.51
N ALA A 26 -8.51 -16.40 -13.29
CA ALA A 26 -9.85 -16.72 -12.83
C ALA A 26 -10.05 -18.23 -12.55
N GLY A 27 -9.27 -19.11 -13.19
CA GLY A 27 -9.39 -20.57 -13.06
C GLY A 27 -9.03 -21.17 -11.70
N ARG A 28 -8.56 -20.36 -10.73
CA ARG A 28 -8.33 -20.80 -9.34
C ARG A 28 -9.42 -20.35 -8.37
N GLY A 29 -10.38 -19.55 -8.83
CA GLY A 29 -11.50 -19.07 -8.03
C GLY A 29 -12.75 -19.92 -8.26
N SER A 30 -13.08 -20.75 -7.25
CA SER A 30 -14.36 -21.42 -7.01
C SER A 30 -14.16 -22.90 -6.70
N ALA A 31 -13.74 -23.18 -5.47
CA ALA A 31 -14.02 -24.45 -4.85
C ALA A 31 -14.63 -24.17 -3.48
N ASP A 32 -15.89 -24.54 -3.32
CA ASP A 32 -16.57 -24.65 -2.03
C ASP A 32 -15.64 -25.29 -1.00
N ARG A 33 -15.21 -24.53 0.01
CA ARG A 33 -14.44 -25.05 1.14
C ARG A 33 -14.90 -24.41 2.45
N ALA A 34 -15.99 -24.97 2.98
CA ALA A 34 -16.21 -24.99 4.41
C ALA A 34 -15.01 -25.67 5.09
N GLY A 35 -14.12 -24.93 5.78
CA GLY A 35 -13.09 -25.56 6.61
C GLY A 35 -11.83 -24.76 6.93
N GLN A 36 -11.77 -24.29 8.18
CA GLN A 36 -10.60 -23.84 8.98
C GLN A 36 -9.95 -22.48 8.60
N GLY A 37 -9.87 -21.58 9.60
CA GLY A 37 -9.20 -20.28 9.48
C GLY A 37 -7.67 -20.39 9.41
N VAL A 38 -6.96 -19.29 9.68
CA VAL A 38 -5.49 -19.24 9.68
C VAL A 38 -4.91 -20.24 10.71
N LYS A 39 -4.10 -21.19 10.26
CA LYS A 39 -3.37 -22.16 11.09
C LYS A 39 -1.89 -21.82 11.11
N VAL A 40 -1.33 -21.63 12.30
CA VAL A 40 0.11 -21.40 12.48
C VAL A 40 0.77 -22.72 12.90
N THR A 41 1.80 -23.14 12.17
CA THR A 41 2.68 -24.28 12.51
C THR A 41 4.07 -23.77 12.90
N ASP A 42 5.02 -24.65 13.21
CA ASP A 42 6.39 -24.23 13.51
C ASP A 42 7.10 -23.61 12.31
N SER A 43 6.72 -23.99 11.10
CA SER A 43 7.40 -23.59 9.87
C SER A 43 6.59 -22.70 8.94
N HIS A 44 5.25 -22.68 9.07
CA HIS A 44 4.36 -21.98 8.14
C HIS A 44 3.16 -21.35 8.82
N VAL A 45 2.61 -20.31 8.19
CA VAL A 45 1.25 -19.82 8.37
C VAL A 45 0.43 -20.32 7.18
N ILE A 46 -0.58 -21.13 7.46
CA ILE A 46 -1.42 -21.79 6.46
C ILE A 46 -2.79 -21.13 6.46
N THR A 47 -3.21 -20.61 5.31
CA THR A 47 -4.57 -20.15 5.05
C THR A 47 -5.27 -21.16 4.12
N PRO A 48 -6.58 -21.02 3.84
CA PRO A 48 -7.23 -21.86 2.83
C PRO A 48 -6.60 -21.77 1.43
N TYR A 49 -5.83 -20.70 1.16
CA TYR A 49 -5.28 -20.38 -0.15
C TYR A 49 -3.76 -20.48 -0.22
N ASP A 50 -3.05 -20.26 0.89
CA ASP A 50 -1.60 -20.06 0.91
C ASP A 50 -0.90 -20.82 2.02
N ARG A 51 0.37 -21.17 1.77
CA ARG A 51 1.29 -21.73 2.76
C ARG A 51 2.52 -20.81 2.86
N VAL A 52 2.44 -19.82 3.75
CA VAL A 52 3.49 -18.81 3.89
C VAL A 52 4.54 -19.26 4.90
N PRO A 53 5.84 -19.28 4.59
CA PRO A 53 6.88 -19.63 5.55
C PRO A 53 6.87 -18.69 6.76
N ARG A 54 7.12 -19.21 7.96
CA ARG A 54 7.35 -18.38 9.16
C ARG A 54 8.77 -17.86 9.16
N ALA A 55 9.01 -16.58 8.91
CA ALA A 55 10.35 -16.01 8.79
C ALA A 55 11.21 -16.24 10.06
N CYS A 56 10.59 -16.12 11.24
CA CYS A 56 11.24 -16.30 12.54
C CYS A 56 10.96 -17.64 13.21
N GLY A 57 10.68 -18.72 12.47
CA GLY A 57 10.44 -20.06 13.05
C GLY A 57 11.54 -20.61 13.98
N SER A 58 12.72 -19.99 13.98
CA SER A 58 13.78 -20.22 14.97
C SER A 58 14.33 -18.86 15.43
N PRO A 59 13.73 -18.23 16.47
CA PRO A 59 14.12 -16.91 16.91
C PRO A 59 15.47 -16.94 17.64
N THR A 60 16.31 -15.92 17.41
CA THR A 60 17.60 -15.75 18.11
C THR A 60 17.45 -14.85 19.34
N VAL A 61 16.42 -14.01 19.37
CA VAL A 61 16.11 -13.12 20.50
C VAL A 61 14.61 -13.15 20.77
N VAL A 62 14.22 -13.34 22.02
CA VAL A 62 12.82 -13.41 22.44
C VAL A 62 12.56 -12.39 23.54
N ALA A 63 11.48 -11.62 23.42
CA ALA A 63 11.02 -10.77 24.51
C ALA A 63 10.52 -11.62 25.68
N ARG A 64 11.09 -11.43 26.87
CA ARG A 64 10.73 -12.10 28.13
C ARG A 64 9.77 -11.27 28.98
N ARG A 65 9.71 -9.96 28.75
CA ARG A 65 8.87 -8.99 29.47
C ARG A 65 8.41 -7.89 28.51
N SER A 66 7.34 -7.21 28.86
CA SER A 66 6.95 -5.95 28.21
C SER A 66 7.93 -4.83 28.57
N GLY A 67 8.15 -3.89 27.65
CA GLY A 67 9.03 -2.74 27.89
C GLY A 67 9.51 -2.06 26.60
N GLY A 68 10.51 -1.20 26.75
CA GLY A 68 11.16 -0.53 25.61
C GLY A 68 12.13 -1.46 24.88
N TRP A 69 12.21 -1.35 23.56
CA TRP A 69 13.16 -2.12 22.74
C TRP A 69 14.62 -1.90 23.19
N SER A 70 14.94 -0.70 23.65
CA SER A 70 16.22 -0.29 24.20
C SER A 70 16.61 -1.00 25.51
N GLN A 71 15.64 -1.61 26.22
CA GLN A 71 15.85 -2.21 27.54
C GLN A 71 16.44 -3.62 27.41
N LYS A 72 17.74 -3.75 27.65
CA LYS A 72 18.47 -5.04 27.63
C LYS A 72 17.80 -6.14 28.47
N THR A 73 17.14 -5.75 29.57
CA THR A 73 16.50 -6.64 30.55
C THR A 73 15.24 -7.32 30.05
N ILE A 74 14.60 -6.83 28.97
CA ILE A 74 13.41 -7.49 28.41
C ILE A 74 13.77 -8.63 27.45
N TRP A 75 15.03 -8.73 27.01
CA TRP A 75 15.45 -9.65 25.96
C TRP A 75 16.09 -10.92 26.52
N SER A 76 15.80 -12.07 25.91
CA SER A 76 16.33 -13.38 26.32
C SER A 76 17.86 -13.49 26.34
N THR A 77 18.55 -12.60 25.61
CA THR A 77 20.01 -12.55 25.51
C THR A 77 20.65 -11.58 26.51
N GLY A 78 19.86 -10.84 27.29
CA GLY A 78 20.33 -9.75 28.14
C GLY A 78 20.94 -8.58 27.34
N ARG A 79 20.67 -8.50 26.03
CA ARG A 79 21.18 -7.47 25.11
C ARG A 79 20.06 -7.03 24.16
N VAL A 80 20.10 -5.77 23.72
CA VAL A 80 19.20 -5.26 22.67
C VAL A 80 19.45 -6.06 21.37
N PRO A 81 18.41 -6.43 20.60
CA PRO A 81 18.57 -7.13 19.32
C PRO A 81 19.55 -6.41 18.40
N GLY A 82 20.60 -7.13 17.99
CA GLY A 82 21.63 -6.65 17.07
C GLY A 82 21.35 -7.04 15.61
N ALA A 83 22.33 -6.82 14.74
CA ALA A 83 22.22 -7.15 13.32
C ALA A 83 21.88 -8.63 13.11
N GLU A 84 21.09 -8.91 12.08
CA GLU A 84 20.61 -10.25 11.71
C GLU A 84 19.80 -11.01 12.76
N ALA A 85 19.40 -10.34 13.86
CA ALA A 85 18.55 -10.96 14.85
C ALA A 85 17.19 -11.36 14.24
N ALA A 86 16.73 -12.56 14.60
CA ALA A 86 15.34 -12.99 14.45
C ALA A 86 14.64 -12.79 15.79
N VAL A 87 13.78 -11.78 15.82
CA VAL A 87 13.13 -11.31 17.05
C VAL A 87 11.73 -11.90 17.15
N LEU A 88 11.42 -12.54 18.26
CA LEU A 88 10.06 -12.94 18.61
C LEU A 88 9.52 -12.05 19.74
N ILE A 89 8.32 -11.50 19.53
CA ILE A 89 7.52 -10.85 20.57
C ILE A 89 6.35 -11.80 20.90
N PRO A 90 6.44 -12.58 22.00
CA PRO A 90 5.42 -13.56 22.35
C PRO A 90 4.07 -12.94 22.71
N ALA A 91 3.01 -13.76 22.65
CA ALA A 91 1.69 -13.38 23.13
C ALA A 91 1.75 -12.85 24.59
N GLY A 92 0.93 -11.85 24.90
CA GLY A 92 0.90 -11.19 26.21
C GLY A 92 2.02 -10.15 26.43
N MET A 93 3.02 -10.07 25.55
CA MET A 93 4.10 -9.08 25.65
C MET A 93 3.81 -7.85 24.79
N THR A 94 4.15 -6.66 25.30
CA THR A 94 4.15 -5.40 24.53
C THR A 94 5.55 -4.81 24.51
N VAL A 95 6.12 -4.68 23.32
CA VAL A 95 7.42 -4.03 23.10
C VAL A 95 7.20 -2.70 22.41
N THR A 96 7.75 -1.63 22.97
CA THR A 96 7.76 -0.30 22.35
C THR A 96 9.08 -0.08 21.64
N TYR A 97 9.05 0.08 20.31
CA TYR A 97 10.22 0.45 19.52
C TYR A 97 10.60 1.90 19.82
N ASP A 98 11.69 2.07 20.55
CA ASP A 98 12.15 3.34 21.13
C ASP A 98 13.64 3.62 20.85
N VAL A 99 14.21 2.92 19.88
CA VAL A 99 15.61 3.10 19.47
C VAL A 99 15.71 3.92 18.18
N THR A 100 16.80 4.69 18.07
CA THR A 100 17.18 5.43 16.85
C THR A 100 18.33 4.78 16.11
N GLN A 101 19.02 3.83 16.76
CA GLN A 101 20.11 3.10 16.13
C GLN A 101 19.57 2.25 14.99
N VAL A 102 20.09 2.48 13.79
CA VAL A 102 19.77 1.68 12.61
C VAL A 102 20.49 0.34 12.73
N VAL A 103 19.70 -0.71 12.92
CA VAL A 103 20.15 -2.11 12.92
C VAL A 103 19.30 -2.88 11.92
N LYS A 104 19.95 -3.59 11.00
CA LYS A 104 19.28 -4.44 10.02
C LYS A 104 18.94 -5.78 10.66
N LEU A 105 17.66 -5.99 10.96
CA LEU A 105 17.15 -7.24 11.52
C LEU A 105 16.84 -8.24 10.41
N ARG A 106 17.01 -9.53 10.69
CA ARG A 106 16.63 -10.58 9.73
C ARG A 106 15.11 -10.69 9.67
N CYS A 107 14.46 -10.84 10.82
CA CYS A 107 13.01 -10.89 10.88
C CYS A 107 12.48 -10.45 12.26
N ILE A 108 11.22 -10.04 12.28
CA ILE A 108 10.43 -9.87 13.50
C ILE A 108 9.13 -10.66 13.34
N GLU A 109 8.80 -11.46 14.33
CA GLU A 109 7.50 -12.11 14.46
C GLU A 109 6.78 -11.57 15.69
N VAL A 110 5.55 -11.08 15.47
CA VAL A 110 4.72 -10.45 16.48
C VAL A 110 3.52 -11.33 16.79
N GLN A 111 3.56 -12.00 17.93
CA GLN A 111 2.42 -12.71 18.53
C GLN A 111 1.76 -11.90 19.66
N GLY A 112 2.52 -11.00 20.29
CA GLY A 112 2.03 -10.00 21.23
C GLY A 112 1.77 -8.65 20.56
N ARG A 113 2.45 -7.59 21.02
CA ARG A 113 2.33 -6.25 20.44
C ARG A 113 3.68 -5.60 20.20
N LEU A 114 3.91 -5.14 18.98
CA LEU A 114 4.96 -4.19 18.64
C LEU A 114 4.31 -2.82 18.43
N ARG A 115 4.77 -1.81 19.15
CA ARG A 115 4.28 -0.43 18.96
C ARG A 115 5.41 0.55 18.79
N PHE A 116 5.17 1.60 18.01
CA PHE A 116 6.07 2.75 17.91
C PHE A 116 5.66 3.85 18.90
N GLY A 117 6.65 4.51 19.48
CA GLY A 117 6.45 5.68 20.34
C GLY A 117 6.21 6.97 19.55
N SER A 118 5.90 8.06 20.26
CA SER A 118 5.77 9.40 19.67
C SER A 118 7.15 10.05 19.50
N ARG A 119 7.96 9.53 18.57
CA ARG A 119 9.31 10.00 18.26
C ARG A 119 9.71 9.61 16.83
N ASN A 120 10.79 10.20 16.33
CA ASN A 120 11.46 9.71 15.13
C ASN A 120 11.98 8.28 15.34
N ALA A 121 11.71 7.39 14.38
CA ALA A 121 12.15 6.00 14.43
C ALA A 121 12.27 5.41 13.02
N VAL A 122 13.27 4.55 12.81
CA VAL A 122 13.47 3.83 11.55
C VAL A 122 13.79 2.37 11.88
N LEU A 123 12.92 1.45 11.48
CA LEU A 123 13.10 0.01 11.65
C LEU A 123 13.54 -0.63 10.33
N TYR A 124 14.74 -1.20 10.29
CA TYR A 124 15.20 -2.02 9.15
C TYR A 124 14.97 -3.51 9.43
N VAL A 125 14.22 -4.18 8.56
CA VAL A 125 13.89 -5.61 8.70
C VAL A 125 13.69 -6.25 7.33
N SER A 126 14.10 -7.51 7.13
CA SER A 126 13.74 -8.22 5.88
C SER A 126 12.28 -8.69 5.95
N ASP A 127 11.92 -9.36 7.05
CA ASP A 127 10.59 -9.94 7.24
C ASP A 127 9.91 -9.44 8.52
N LEU A 128 8.71 -8.87 8.40
CA LEU A 128 7.86 -8.53 9.54
C LEU A 128 6.54 -9.29 9.45
N GLN A 129 6.34 -10.25 10.35
CA GLN A 129 5.14 -11.09 10.38
C GLN A 129 4.32 -10.80 11.65
N VAL A 130 3.09 -10.36 11.47
CA VAL A 130 2.12 -10.18 12.56
C VAL A 130 1.16 -11.36 12.55
N LEU A 131 1.37 -12.29 13.47
CA LEU A 131 0.60 -13.54 13.54
C LEU A 131 -0.81 -13.31 14.12
N PRO A 132 -1.74 -14.28 13.98
CA PRO A 132 -3.05 -14.19 14.64
C PRO A 132 -2.92 -13.90 16.14
N GLY A 133 -3.68 -12.94 16.65
CA GLY A 133 -3.60 -12.44 18.04
C GLY A 133 -2.51 -11.40 18.29
N GLY A 134 -1.56 -11.24 17.36
CA GLY A 134 -0.54 -10.21 17.40
C GLY A 134 -1.01 -8.85 16.87
N SER A 135 -0.32 -7.77 17.25
CA SER A 135 -0.63 -6.41 16.77
C SER A 135 0.61 -5.55 16.50
N LEU A 136 0.61 -4.85 15.35
CA LEU A 136 1.59 -3.81 15.01
C LEU A 136 0.91 -2.44 15.04
N VAL A 137 1.45 -1.50 15.82
CA VAL A 137 0.84 -0.18 16.06
C VAL A 137 1.81 0.97 15.80
N MET A 138 1.48 1.82 14.82
CA MET A 138 2.19 3.07 14.48
C MET A 138 1.21 4.23 14.56
N GLY A 139 1.03 4.77 15.77
CA GLY A 139 -0.05 5.72 16.05
C GLY A 139 -1.42 5.04 16.16
N THR A 140 -2.42 5.81 16.57
CA THR A 140 -3.82 5.36 16.70
C THR A 140 -4.76 6.49 16.27
N LEU A 141 -6.05 6.19 16.08
CA LEU A 141 -7.04 7.22 15.73
C LEU A 141 -7.09 8.39 16.72
N ARG A 142 -6.91 8.12 18.02
CA ARG A 142 -6.91 9.16 19.07
C ARG A 142 -5.56 9.84 19.25
N GLN A 143 -4.48 9.18 18.85
CA GLN A 143 -3.11 9.64 18.98
C GLN A 143 -2.32 9.24 17.74
N PRO A 144 -2.55 9.93 16.59
CA PRO A 144 -1.76 9.69 15.39
C PRO A 144 -0.29 10.06 15.63
N ILE A 145 0.62 9.58 14.79
CA ILE A 145 2.00 10.06 14.80
C ILE A 145 1.99 11.55 14.48
N ALA A 146 2.47 12.35 15.44
CA ALA A 146 2.52 13.80 15.31
C ALA A 146 3.35 14.21 14.09
N PRO A 147 2.99 15.31 13.41
CA PRO A 147 3.61 15.67 12.14
C PRO A 147 5.09 16.08 12.22
N CYS A 148 5.59 16.40 13.41
CA CYS A 148 7.00 16.65 13.66
C CYS A 148 7.84 15.36 13.73
N TYR A 149 7.19 14.18 13.80
CA TYR A 149 7.86 12.90 13.83
C TYR A 149 7.71 12.14 12.52
N GLN A 150 8.78 11.50 12.08
CA GLN A 150 8.83 10.56 10.98
C GLN A 150 9.08 9.15 11.53
N VAL A 151 8.23 8.20 11.17
CA VAL A 151 8.34 6.80 11.59
C VAL A 151 8.37 5.90 10.36
N GLU A 152 9.45 5.14 10.21
CA GLU A 152 9.67 4.31 9.03
C GLU A 152 9.83 2.83 9.37
N ILE A 153 9.28 1.98 8.49
CA ILE A 153 9.69 0.58 8.33
C ILE A 153 10.34 0.45 6.96
N VAL A 154 11.60 0.06 6.95
CA VAL A 154 12.40 -0.14 5.75
C VAL A 154 12.59 -1.64 5.54
N ILE A 155 11.99 -2.16 4.48
CA ILE A 155 12.15 -3.56 4.06
C ILE A 155 13.51 -3.69 3.36
N ARG A 156 14.38 -4.51 3.93
CA ARG A 156 15.77 -4.66 3.47
C ARG A 156 15.86 -5.17 2.04
N ASP A 157 16.85 -4.65 1.31
CA ASP A 157 17.31 -5.20 0.04
C ASP A 157 18.21 -6.40 0.35
N THR A 158 17.61 -7.60 0.33
CA THR A 158 18.28 -8.88 0.64
C THR A 158 17.91 -9.93 -0.38
N ASP A 159 18.80 -10.89 -0.60
CA ASP A 159 18.50 -12.03 -1.45
C ASP A 159 17.34 -12.86 -0.90
N LEU A 160 16.47 -13.30 -1.80
CA LEU A 160 15.34 -14.15 -1.48
C LEU A 160 15.79 -15.59 -1.28
N GLN A 161 15.19 -16.26 -0.30
CA GLN A 161 15.53 -17.66 0.03
C GLN A 161 14.79 -18.66 -0.89
N THR A 162 14.77 -18.40 -2.20
CA THR A 162 14.05 -19.20 -3.20
C THR A 162 14.71 -20.54 -3.50
N GLY A 163 16.02 -20.64 -3.28
CA GLY A 163 16.83 -21.80 -3.63
C GLY A 163 16.95 -22.00 -5.13
N SER A 164 16.95 -23.25 -5.59
CA SER A 164 17.11 -23.61 -6.99
C SER A 164 16.03 -24.59 -7.44
N LYS A 165 15.91 -24.80 -8.76
CA LYS A 165 15.03 -25.85 -9.32
C LYS A 165 15.26 -27.24 -8.72
N ARG A 166 16.52 -27.62 -8.47
CA ARG A 166 16.87 -28.95 -7.92
C ARG A 166 16.76 -29.02 -6.40
N ARG A 167 16.85 -27.87 -5.73
CA ARG A 167 16.77 -27.73 -4.27
C ARG A 167 16.00 -26.46 -3.94
N PRO A 168 14.66 -26.48 -3.96
CA PRO A 168 13.85 -25.34 -3.59
C PRO A 168 14.23 -24.87 -2.19
N GLY A 169 14.34 -23.56 -2.04
CA GLY A 169 14.64 -22.93 -0.77
C GLY A 169 13.39 -22.80 0.09
N ARG A 170 13.57 -22.20 1.28
CA ARG A 170 12.50 -21.97 2.24
C ARG A 170 11.36 -21.11 1.68
N ASP A 171 11.67 -20.24 0.73
CA ASP A 171 10.76 -19.25 0.17
C ASP A 171 10.71 -19.31 -1.36
N SER A 172 10.54 -20.52 -1.92
CA SER A 172 10.48 -20.73 -3.38
C SER A 172 9.33 -19.96 -4.05
N GLU A 173 8.23 -19.75 -3.32
CA GLU A 173 7.10 -18.95 -3.75
C GLU A 173 7.28 -17.46 -3.47
N GLN A 174 8.36 -17.03 -2.82
CA GLN A 174 8.70 -15.62 -2.62
C GLN A 174 7.76 -14.84 -1.67
N TYR A 175 7.11 -15.48 -0.70
CA TYR A 175 6.27 -14.79 0.29
C TYR A 175 7.06 -13.99 1.33
N LEU A 176 8.34 -14.32 1.55
CA LEU A 176 9.20 -13.58 2.46
C LEU A 176 9.76 -12.30 1.79
N THR A 177 10.49 -11.54 2.60
CA THR A 177 11.01 -10.16 2.44
C THR A 177 9.91 -9.11 2.33
N GLY A 178 9.07 -9.00 3.35
CA GLY A 178 7.99 -8.03 3.35
C GLY A 178 7.25 -7.92 4.67
N LEU A 179 6.10 -7.28 4.61
CA LEU A 179 5.16 -7.21 5.73
C LEU A 179 4.01 -8.20 5.46
N ALA A 180 3.86 -9.20 6.33
CA ALA A 180 2.72 -10.12 6.30
C ALA A 180 1.90 -10.00 7.59
N VAL A 181 0.58 -9.83 7.46
CA VAL A 181 -0.33 -9.62 8.60
C VAL A 181 -1.50 -10.60 8.53
N TRP A 182 -1.64 -11.38 9.59
CA TRP A 182 -2.82 -12.20 9.91
C TRP A 182 -3.49 -11.76 11.23
N GLY A 183 -2.80 -10.95 12.04
CA GLY A 183 -3.31 -10.30 13.25
C GLY A 183 -3.85 -8.90 12.99
N GLU A 184 -3.41 -7.91 13.78
CA GLU A 184 -3.87 -6.53 13.68
C GLU A 184 -2.77 -5.57 13.20
N LEU A 185 -3.11 -4.68 12.28
CA LEU A 185 -2.26 -3.55 11.87
C LEU A 185 -3.01 -2.24 12.10
N THR A 186 -2.43 -1.35 12.89
CA THR A 186 -2.94 0.01 13.10
C THR A 186 -1.84 1.01 12.74
N ILE A 187 -2.08 1.81 11.71
CA ILE A 187 -1.20 2.89 11.29
C ILE A 187 -2.02 4.17 11.19
N HIS A 188 -1.64 5.21 11.92
CA HIS A 188 -2.28 6.52 11.86
C HIS A 188 -1.20 7.59 11.81
N GLY A 189 -0.90 8.10 10.61
CA GLY A 189 -0.07 9.28 10.40
C GLY A 189 -0.82 10.59 10.66
N ALA A 190 -0.14 11.71 10.42
CA ALA A 190 -0.71 13.04 10.55
C ALA A 190 -1.89 13.21 9.56
N PRO A 191 -3.10 13.54 10.02
CA PRO A 191 -4.28 13.57 9.16
C PRO A 191 -4.28 14.78 8.23
N LEU A 192 -4.78 14.56 7.02
CA LEU A 192 -5.13 15.61 6.05
C LEU A 192 -6.66 15.64 5.92
N GLU A 193 -7.27 16.83 5.85
CA GLU A 193 -8.71 16.89 5.56
C GLU A 193 -9.01 16.33 4.17
N ARG A 194 -8.08 16.56 3.23
CA ARG A 194 -8.13 16.06 1.84
C ARG A 194 -6.73 15.69 1.39
N SER A 195 -6.55 14.48 0.86
CA SER A 195 -5.28 14.08 0.23
C SER A 195 -5.05 14.76 -1.12
N PHE A 196 -6.12 15.15 -1.79
CA PHE A 196 -6.10 15.84 -3.08
C PHE A 196 -7.23 16.86 -3.18
N ILE A 197 -6.97 17.98 -3.83
CA ILE A 197 -7.89 19.12 -3.92
C ILE A 197 -7.95 19.62 -5.36
N ARG A 198 -9.18 19.80 -5.86
CA ARG A 198 -9.40 20.32 -7.22
C ARG A 198 -8.87 21.74 -7.33
N LEU A 199 -8.23 22.06 -8.45
CA LEU A 199 -7.82 23.43 -8.75
C LEU A 199 -9.05 24.32 -8.98
N ALA A 200 -8.93 25.59 -8.62
CA ALA A 200 -9.94 26.62 -8.85
C ALA A 200 -9.79 27.29 -10.23
N ARG A 201 -8.61 27.18 -10.85
CA ARG A 201 -8.34 27.60 -12.23
C ARG A 201 -7.35 26.65 -12.90
N ALA A 202 -7.34 26.63 -14.23
CA ALA A 202 -6.28 25.99 -14.98
C ALA A 202 -4.93 26.68 -14.70
N VAL A 203 -3.85 25.92 -14.84
CA VAL A 203 -2.49 26.36 -14.54
C VAL A 203 -1.65 26.24 -15.80
N ARG A 204 -0.78 27.22 -16.02
CA ARG A 204 0.08 27.32 -17.20
C ARG A 204 1.54 27.14 -16.83
N ALA A 205 2.32 26.67 -17.79
CA ALA A 205 3.77 26.65 -17.68
C ALA A 205 4.31 28.05 -17.36
N GLY A 206 5.34 28.11 -16.51
CA GLY A 206 5.96 29.34 -16.02
C GLY A 206 5.28 29.96 -14.79
N GLU A 207 4.13 29.47 -14.36
CA GLU A 207 3.52 29.90 -13.09
C GLU A 207 4.20 29.25 -11.88
N SER A 208 4.16 29.90 -10.71
CA SER A 208 4.67 29.36 -9.43
C SER A 208 3.57 29.06 -8.41
N GLN A 209 2.30 29.20 -8.80
CA GLN A 209 1.19 29.16 -7.85
C GLN A 209 0.04 28.24 -8.29
N LEU A 210 -0.49 27.48 -7.34
CA LEU A 210 -1.70 26.67 -7.50
C LEU A 210 -2.83 27.26 -6.66
N LYS A 211 -3.91 27.69 -7.31
CA LYS A 211 -5.14 28.06 -6.59
C LYS A 211 -6.02 26.83 -6.45
N LEU A 212 -6.26 26.41 -5.21
CA LEU A 212 -7.13 25.29 -4.87
C LEU A 212 -8.57 25.77 -4.65
N ARG A 213 -9.56 24.87 -4.79
CA ARG A 213 -10.96 25.16 -4.44
C ARG A 213 -11.24 25.22 -2.95
N HIS A 214 -10.41 24.54 -2.15
CA HIS A 214 -10.53 24.48 -0.70
C HIS A 214 -9.19 24.80 -0.05
N VAL A 215 -9.24 25.32 1.17
CA VAL A 215 -8.05 25.49 2.00
C VAL A 215 -7.45 24.11 2.29
N PRO A 216 -6.15 23.87 2.03
CA PRO A 216 -5.51 22.57 2.17
C PRO A 216 -5.19 22.25 3.64
N ARG A 217 -6.23 22.04 4.46
CA ARG A 217 -6.05 21.79 5.90
C ARG A 217 -5.25 20.51 6.14
N GLY A 218 -4.16 20.66 6.88
CA GLY A 218 -3.22 19.59 7.22
C GLY A 218 -1.98 19.52 6.33
N TRP A 219 -2.02 20.14 5.14
CA TRP A 219 -0.84 20.29 4.27
C TRP A 219 0.11 21.31 4.89
N ARG A 220 1.40 21.18 4.61
CA ARG A 220 2.46 22.00 5.20
C ARG A 220 3.42 22.52 4.13
N VAL A 221 4.07 23.63 4.44
CA VAL A 221 5.30 24.04 3.75
C VAL A 221 6.32 22.88 3.86
N GLY A 222 6.97 22.57 2.73
CA GLY A 222 7.85 21.43 2.59
C GLY A 222 7.17 20.13 2.14
N ASP A 223 5.84 20.05 2.12
CA ASP A 223 5.15 18.89 1.54
C ASP A 223 5.36 18.82 0.03
N GLU A 224 5.44 17.61 -0.49
CA GLU A 224 5.47 17.29 -1.91
C GLU A 224 4.04 17.20 -2.45
N VAL A 225 3.79 17.83 -3.59
CA VAL A 225 2.52 17.78 -4.31
C VAL A 225 2.74 17.36 -5.76
N VAL A 226 1.79 16.64 -6.33
CA VAL A 226 1.78 16.28 -7.75
C VAL A 226 0.63 16.99 -8.47
N ILE A 227 0.92 17.42 -9.69
CA ILE A 227 -0.06 17.84 -10.69
C ILE A 227 -0.02 16.78 -11.80
N PRO A 228 -1.14 16.09 -12.08
CA PRO A 228 -1.15 15.00 -13.06
C PRO A 228 -1.02 15.54 -14.49
N ASP A 229 -0.71 14.66 -15.45
CA ASP A 229 -0.85 15.00 -16.86
C ASP A 229 -2.34 15.11 -17.20
N THR A 230 -2.77 16.27 -17.67
CA THR A 230 -4.19 16.54 -17.96
C THR A 230 -4.46 16.77 -19.44
N ARG A 231 -3.45 16.57 -20.29
CA ARG A 231 -3.64 16.63 -21.73
C ARG A 231 -4.51 15.45 -22.15
N GLN A 232 -5.52 15.71 -22.98
CA GLN A 232 -6.40 14.69 -23.53
C GLN A 232 -5.74 14.01 -24.75
N THR A 233 -4.58 13.40 -24.51
CA THR A 233 -3.79 12.63 -25.47
C THR A 233 -3.98 11.14 -25.22
N ASP A 234 -3.79 10.33 -26.26
CA ASP A 234 -3.81 8.87 -26.16
C ASP A 234 -2.51 8.39 -25.49
N PRO A 235 -2.58 7.80 -24.28
CA PRO A 235 -1.40 7.38 -23.52
C PRO A 235 -0.73 6.11 -24.07
N VAL A 236 -1.35 5.42 -25.04
CA VAL A 236 -0.80 4.19 -25.64
C VAL A 236 0.13 4.50 -26.83
N ARG A 237 0.18 5.76 -27.27
CA ARG A 237 1.06 6.17 -28.37
C ARG A 237 2.52 6.12 -27.94
N ALA A 238 3.39 5.58 -28.80
CA ALA A 238 4.82 5.48 -28.55
C ALA A 238 5.51 6.85 -28.32
N SER A 239 4.92 7.94 -28.83
CA SER A 239 5.41 9.30 -28.63
C SER A 239 4.92 9.96 -27.34
N TYR A 240 4.09 9.28 -26.54
CA TYR A 240 3.62 9.81 -25.27
C TYR A 240 4.80 10.03 -24.32
N GLN A 241 4.94 11.27 -23.88
CA GLN A 241 5.87 11.69 -22.85
C GLN A 241 5.03 12.26 -21.71
N PRO A 242 5.06 11.68 -20.51
CA PRO A 242 4.25 12.17 -19.40
C PRO A 242 4.56 13.64 -19.10
N ALA A 243 3.53 14.44 -18.88
CA ALA A 243 3.64 15.84 -18.47
C ALA A 243 3.05 16.07 -17.06
N TRP A 244 3.05 15.05 -16.21
CA TRP A 244 2.87 15.25 -14.78
C TRP A 244 4.15 15.84 -14.18
N GLU A 245 4.01 16.50 -13.03
CA GLU A 245 5.17 17.06 -12.33
C GLU A 245 4.93 17.13 -10.81
N THR A 246 6.01 16.94 -10.05
CA THR A 246 6.00 17.11 -8.60
C THR A 246 6.67 18.42 -8.19
N HIS A 247 6.15 19.01 -7.12
CA HIS A 247 6.62 20.28 -6.57
C HIS A 247 6.65 20.22 -5.05
N VAL A 248 7.48 21.07 -4.46
CA VAL A 248 7.49 21.30 -3.02
C VAL A 248 6.74 22.59 -2.71
N ILE A 249 5.88 22.56 -1.69
CA ILE A 249 5.16 23.74 -1.21
C ILE A 249 6.12 24.67 -0.49
N GLU A 250 6.26 25.91 -0.98
CA GLU A 250 7.04 26.98 -0.36
C GLU A 250 6.19 27.78 0.64
N ALA A 251 4.94 28.10 0.29
CA ALA A 251 4.03 28.87 1.14
C ALA A 251 2.56 28.46 0.94
N ILE A 252 1.74 28.69 1.98
CA ILE A 252 0.30 28.43 1.96
C ILE A 252 -0.44 29.67 2.47
N GLU A 253 -1.26 30.28 1.61
CA GLU A 253 -2.09 31.44 1.92
C GLU A 253 -3.56 31.16 1.61
N GLY A 254 -4.32 30.73 2.62
CA GLY A 254 -5.68 30.24 2.42
C GLY A 254 -5.66 29.06 1.42
N PRO A 255 -6.37 29.13 0.28
CA PRO A 255 -6.33 28.07 -0.74
C PRO A 255 -5.27 28.30 -1.84
N LEU A 256 -4.34 29.25 -1.68
CA LEU A 256 -3.24 29.48 -2.61
C LEU A 256 -1.98 28.75 -2.11
N LEU A 257 -1.39 27.92 -2.97
CA LEU A 257 -0.07 27.34 -2.76
C LEU A 257 0.95 28.09 -3.61
N THR A 258 2.09 28.46 -3.02
CA THR A 258 3.29 28.87 -3.76
C THR A 258 4.26 27.70 -3.79
N LEU A 259 4.84 27.42 -4.96
CA LEU A 259 5.73 26.30 -5.21
C LEU A 259 7.18 26.77 -5.30
N THR A 260 8.11 25.94 -4.83
CA THR A 260 9.56 26.23 -4.88
C THR A 260 10.14 26.34 -6.30
N LYS A 261 9.41 25.89 -7.32
CA LYS A 261 9.83 25.89 -8.73
C LYS A 261 8.67 26.32 -9.62
N LEU A 262 9.00 26.88 -10.78
CA LEU A 262 8.02 27.17 -11.81
C LEU A 262 7.50 25.86 -12.41
N ILE A 263 6.21 25.87 -12.76
CA ILE A 263 5.51 24.78 -13.40
C ILE A 263 6.02 24.63 -14.82
N ALA A 264 6.36 23.40 -15.21
CA ALA A 264 6.97 23.12 -16.52
C ALA A 264 5.92 22.93 -17.62
N TYR A 265 4.73 22.45 -17.28
CA TYR A 265 3.70 22.09 -18.26
C TYR A 265 2.38 22.84 -18.06
N ASP A 266 1.63 23.00 -19.14
CA ASP A 266 0.24 23.42 -19.04
C ASP A 266 -0.62 22.26 -18.51
N HIS A 267 -1.46 22.57 -17.53
CA HIS A 267 -2.40 21.63 -16.90
C HIS A 267 -3.84 22.07 -17.18
N PRO A 268 -4.35 21.91 -18.42
CA PRO A 268 -5.70 22.33 -18.79
C PRO A 268 -6.77 21.50 -18.04
N GLY A 269 -7.94 22.10 -17.83
CA GLY A 269 -9.12 21.33 -17.43
C GLY A 269 -9.69 20.50 -18.59
N ALA A 270 -10.50 19.51 -18.25
CA ALA A 270 -11.11 18.60 -19.21
C ALA A 270 -12.00 19.33 -20.22
N ARG A 271 -11.97 18.87 -21.47
CA ARG A 271 -12.85 19.30 -22.57
C ARG A 271 -13.68 18.13 -23.07
N ASP A 272 -14.88 18.44 -23.54
CA ASP A 272 -15.73 17.46 -24.21
C ASP A 272 -15.16 17.08 -25.58
N ALA A 273 -15.62 15.95 -26.10
CA ALA A 273 -15.19 15.43 -27.41
C ALA A 273 -15.93 16.10 -28.59
N ASP A 274 -16.53 17.27 -28.37
CA ASP A 274 -17.23 18.05 -29.38
C ASP A 274 -16.25 18.85 -30.25
N PRO A 275 -16.64 19.28 -31.46
CA PRO A 275 -15.76 20.08 -32.34
C PRO A 275 -15.24 21.37 -31.69
N GLY A 276 -16.03 21.96 -30.77
CA GLY A 276 -15.67 23.17 -30.03
C GLY A 276 -14.73 22.95 -28.85
N ARG A 277 -14.45 21.69 -28.46
CA ARG A 277 -13.68 21.35 -27.25
C ARG A 277 -14.20 22.12 -26.04
N THR A 278 -15.50 22.06 -25.83
CA THR A 278 -16.20 22.82 -24.78
C THR A 278 -15.69 22.38 -23.40
N PRO A 279 -15.51 23.29 -22.42
CA PRO A 279 -15.16 22.90 -21.05
C PRO A 279 -16.14 21.87 -20.49
N THR A 280 -15.64 20.72 -20.04
CA THR A 280 -16.46 19.72 -19.35
C THR A 280 -16.89 20.28 -17.99
N VAL A 281 -18.20 20.46 -17.77
CA VAL A 281 -18.74 21.00 -16.52
C VAL A 281 -19.26 19.90 -15.60
N LEU A 282 -19.02 20.06 -14.31
CA LEU A 282 -19.59 19.23 -13.25
C LEU A 282 -21.06 19.59 -13.01
N ARG A 283 -21.76 18.74 -12.23
CA ARG A 283 -23.19 18.96 -11.88
C ARG A 283 -23.45 20.29 -11.15
N ASP A 284 -22.44 20.85 -10.50
CA ASP A 284 -22.50 22.14 -9.81
C ASP A 284 -22.21 23.34 -10.75
N GLY A 285 -22.13 23.12 -12.06
CA GLY A 285 -21.88 24.15 -13.07
C GLY A 285 -20.41 24.56 -13.20
N THR A 286 -19.50 23.94 -12.45
CA THR A 286 -18.09 24.33 -12.46
C THR A 286 -17.27 23.50 -13.46
N TRP A 287 -16.23 24.10 -14.04
CA TRP A 287 -15.33 23.39 -14.95
C TRP A 287 -14.57 22.26 -14.21
N LEU A 288 -14.55 21.06 -14.81
CA LEU A 288 -13.75 19.91 -14.39
C LEU A 288 -12.26 20.18 -14.58
N LEU A 289 -11.68 20.82 -13.56
CA LEU A 289 -10.25 21.06 -13.42
C LEU A 289 -9.55 19.88 -12.74
N PRO A 290 -8.23 19.71 -12.94
CA PRO A 290 -7.48 18.67 -12.27
C PRO A 290 -7.40 18.87 -10.76
N HIS A 291 -6.97 17.82 -10.07
CA HIS A 291 -6.61 17.92 -8.66
C HIS A 291 -5.09 18.06 -8.53
N ALA A 292 -4.65 18.84 -7.56
CA ALA A 292 -3.32 18.68 -6.98
C ALA A 292 -3.43 17.67 -5.83
N ALA A 293 -2.48 16.76 -5.71
CA ALA A 293 -2.46 15.74 -4.66
C ALA A 293 -1.21 15.86 -3.80
N ASN A 294 -1.36 15.76 -2.48
CA ASN A 294 -0.24 15.78 -1.53
C ASN A 294 0.32 14.36 -1.33
N LEU A 295 1.61 14.21 -1.59
CA LEU A 295 2.36 12.95 -1.56
C LEU A 295 3.09 12.70 -0.23
N SER A 296 3.13 13.67 0.67
CA SER A 296 3.88 13.60 1.93
C SER A 296 3.09 12.92 3.05
N ARG A 297 3.65 11.87 3.65
CA ARG A 297 3.13 11.24 4.88
C ARG A 297 4.30 10.98 5.83
N ASN A 298 4.03 11.09 7.13
CA ASN A 298 5.06 10.96 8.16
C ASN A 298 5.19 9.54 8.73
N VAL A 299 4.34 8.61 8.30
CA VAL A 299 4.53 7.17 8.52
C VAL A 299 4.80 6.51 7.18
N ILE A 300 5.96 5.85 7.05
CA ILE A 300 6.46 5.34 5.77
C ILE A 300 6.78 3.86 5.90
N ILE A 301 6.30 3.06 4.95
CA ILE A 301 6.74 1.69 4.73
C ILE A 301 7.33 1.65 3.33
N ARG A 302 8.61 1.30 3.23
CA ARG A 302 9.31 1.36 1.95
C ARG A 302 10.30 0.24 1.75
N SER A 303 10.62 -0.04 0.50
CA SER A 303 11.82 -0.82 0.20
C SER A 303 13.09 -0.02 0.53
N GLU A 304 14.16 -0.71 0.89
CA GLU A 304 15.47 -0.09 1.07
C GLU A 304 16.01 0.48 -0.24
N ARG A 305 15.77 -0.23 -1.35
CA ARG A 305 16.13 0.19 -2.71
C ARG A 305 15.00 -0.08 -3.69
N ALA A 306 14.67 0.91 -4.51
CA ALA A 306 13.64 0.79 -5.55
C ALA A 306 14.02 -0.17 -6.68
N THR A 307 15.32 -0.32 -6.97
CA THR A 307 15.85 -1.20 -8.02
C THR A 307 16.40 -2.53 -7.50
N GLY A 308 16.35 -2.75 -6.18
CA GLY A 308 16.84 -3.98 -5.53
C GLY A 308 15.74 -5.01 -5.31
N THR A 309 15.93 -5.90 -4.35
CA THR A 309 14.86 -6.78 -3.88
C THR A 309 13.85 -5.96 -3.10
N ARG A 310 12.71 -5.68 -3.76
CA ARG A 310 11.63 -4.90 -3.18
C ARG A 310 10.83 -5.68 -2.14
N GLY A 311 10.45 -4.97 -1.09
CA GLY A 311 9.46 -5.44 -0.14
C GLY A 311 8.08 -5.59 -0.78
N HIS A 312 7.27 -6.52 -0.29
CA HIS A 312 5.84 -6.61 -0.62
C HIS A 312 5.00 -6.65 0.65
N VAL A 313 3.71 -6.41 0.50
CA VAL A 313 2.77 -6.38 1.61
C VAL A 313 1.68 -7.40 1.37
N TYR A 314 1.36 -8.18 2.39
CA TYR A 314 0.41 -9.28 2.33
C TYR A 314 -0.50 -9.25 3.57
N PHE A 315 -1.77 -8.91 3.38
CA PHE A 315 -2.80 -8.97 4.43
C PHE A 315 -3.75 -10.11 4.11
N ALA A 316 -3.98 -11.03 5.05
CA ALA A 316 -4.78 -12.21 4.74
C ALA A 316 -5.61 -12.75 5.91
N GLY A 317 -6.52 -13.66 5.56
CA GLY A 317 -7.38 -14.35 6.50
C GLY A 317 -8.37 -13.40 7.14
N ARG A 318 -8.23 -13.14 8.44
CA ARG A 318 -9.11 -12.22 9.19
C ARG A 318 -8.35 -11.07 9.83
N ALA A 319 -7.22 -10.71 9.21
CA ALA A 319 -6.41 -9.59 9.68
C ALA A 319 -7.22 -8.30 9.78
N LYS A 320 -7.17 -7.63 10.93
CA LYS A 320 -7.84 -6.34 11.15
C LYS A 320 -6.86 -5.23 10.77
N ILE A 321 -7.20 -4.46 9.74
CA ILE A 321 -6.29 -3.46 9.18
C ILE A 321 -6.92 -2.06 9.30
N ASP A 322 -6.23 -1.11 9.90
CA ASP A 322 -6.64 0.31 9.89
C ASP A 322 -5.41 1.16 9.61
N VAL A 323 -5.24 1.53 8.34
CA VAL A 323 -4.10 2.28 7.82
C VAL A 323 -4.59 3.62 7.30
N ARG A 324 -4.18 4.68 7.97
CA ARG A 324 -4.53 6.05 7.66
C ARG A 324 -3.30 6.94 7.50
N TYR A 325 -3.25 7.68 6.40
CA TYR A 325 -2.23 8.68 6.14
C TYR A 325 -0.81 8.13 6.21
N ALA A 326 -0.57 6.97 5.60
CA ALA A 326 0.76 6.36 5.47
C ALA A 326 1.25 6.39 4.01
N ARG A 327 2.57 6.42 3.82
CA ARG A 327 3.22 6.27 2.51
C ARG A 327 3.75 4.85 2.35
N TRP A 328 3.41 4.23 1.23
CA TRP A 328 3.85 2.92 0.78
C TRP A 328 4.72 3.14 -0.45
N GLN A 329 6.04 3.10 -0.28
CA GLN A 329 6.98 3.59 -1.29
C GLN A 329 7.89 2.48 -1.81
N ASP A 330 8.01 2.39 -3.13
CA ASP A 330 8.93 1.48 -3.81
C ASP A 330 8.70 0.00 -3.45
N LEU A 331 7.47 -0.33 -3.05
CA LEU A 331 7.04 -1.68 -2.69
C LEU A 331 6.40 -2.39 -3.88
N GLY A 332 6.20 -3.70 -3.75
CA GLY A 332 5.68 -4.56 -4.79
C GLY A 332 6.81 -5.05 -5.70
N ARG A 333 6.87 -6.37 -5.87
CA ARG A 333 7.91 -7.10 -6.62
C ARG A 333 7.35 -7.83 -7.83
N THR A 334 6.04 -8.06 -7.90
CA THR A 334 5.39 -8.47 -9.15
C THR A 334 5.52 -7.33 -10.14
N ARG A 335 6.12 -7.59 -11.30
CA ARG A 335 6.38 -6.60 -12.36
C ARG A 335 5.25 -6.57 -13.39
N ALA A 336 5.09 -5.45 -14.08
CA ALA A 336 4.20 -5.29 -15.24
C ALA A 336 4.67 -6.05 -16.51
N GLU A 337 5.34 -7.18 -16.31
CA GLU A 337 5.79 -8.13 -17.32
C GLU A 337 4.92 -9.40 -17.26
N PRO A 338 5.01 -10.32 -18.25
CA PRO A 338 4.40 -11.64 -18.13
C PRO A 338 4.72 -12.30 -16.78
N LEU A 339 3.71 -12.89 -16.15
CA LEU A 339 3.89 -13.62 -14.90
C LEU A 339 4.69 -14.89 -15.15
N ASP A 340 5.57 -15.20 -14.21
CA ASP A 340 6.43 -16.38 -14.23
C ASP A 340 6.57 -16.86 -12.77
N SER A 341 5.57 -17.62 -12.35
CA SER A 341 5.38 -18.02 -10.95
C SER A 341 5.97 -19.41 -10.67
N SER A 342 6.73 -19.54 -9.59
CA SER A 342 7.04 -20.85 -9.01
C SER A 342 5.74 -21.59 -8.63
N GLY A 343 5.69 -22.90 -8.85
CA GLY A 343 4.61 -23.76 -8.35
C GLY A 343 4.59 -23.93 -6.83
N ASP A 344 3.50 -24.48 -6.31
CA ASP A 344 3.11 -24.61 -4.88
C ASP A 344 3.78 -25.78 -4.11
N GLY A 345 4.82 -26.39 -4.69
CA GLY A 345 5.79 -27.21 -3.96
C GLY A 345 5.31 -28.58 -3.44
N THR A 346 5.56 -29.62 -4.23
CA THR A 346 6.37 -30.79 -3.79
C THR A 346 7.54 -31.09 -4.74
N ALA A 347 7.51 -30.51 -5.95
CA ALA A 347 8.66 -30.27 -6.81
C ALA A 347 8.31 -29.05 -7.70
N ALA A 348 8.79 -27.85 -7.38
CA ALA A 348 8.60 -26.72 -8.30
C ALA A 348 9.42 -27.00 -9.58
N PRO A 349 8.81 -27.12 -10.77
CA PRO A 349 9.53 -27.47 -11.99
C PRO A 349 10.57 -26.41 -12.40
N TYR A 350 10.52 -25.22 -11.80
CA TYR A 350 11.50 -24.13 -11.87
C TYR A 350 11.21 -23.10 -10.75
N ILE A 351 12.15 -22.17 -10.50
CA ILE A 351 11.93 -20.99 -9.66
C ILE A 351 11.54 -19.85 -10.58
N GLY A 352 10.35 -19.31 -10.39
CA GLY A 352 9.81 -18.23 -11.19
C GLY A 352 10.54 -16.90 -10.97
N THR A 353 10.64 -16.14 -12.04
CA THR A 353 11.35 -14.85 -12.10
C THR A 353 10.43 -13.65 -11.88
N ASN A 354 9.11 -13.82 -12.01
CA ASN A 354 8.12 -12.77 -11.81
C ASN A 354 6.88 -13.34 -11.08
N GLN A 355 6.99 -13.42 -9.76
CA GLN A 355 5.94 -14.03 -8.95
C GLN A 355 4.67 -13.18 -8.86
N ASP A 356 3.53 -13.86 -8.88
CA ASP A 356 2.22 -13.24 -8.67
C ASP A 356 2.00 -12.80 -7.21
N GLY A 357 1.16 -11.78 -7.02
CA GLY A 357 0.62 -11.40 -5.72
C GLY A 357 1.62 -10.74 -4.76
N ARG A 358 2.75 -10.22 -5.27
CA ARG A 358 3.74 -9.47 -4.50
C ARG A 358 3.55 -7.98 -4.77
N HIS A 359 2.48 -7.38 -4.25
CA HIS A 359 2.11 -5.99 -4.52
C HIS A 359 2.48 -5.03 -3.37
N ALA A 360 2.36 -3.73 -3.62
CA ALA A 360 2.72 -2.69 -2.67
C ALA A 360 1.78 -2.63 -1.46
N MET A 361 0.48 -2.85 -1.67
CA MET A 361 -0.53 -2.97 -0.62
C MET A 361 -1.57 -4.03 -1.02
N HIS A 362 -1.32 -5.30 -0.66
CA HIS A 362 -2.15 -6.43 -1.08
C HIS A 362 -3.07 -6.93 0.04
N PHE A 363 -4.36 -6.74 -0.12
CA PHE A 363 -5.39 -7.42 0.67
C PHE A 363 -5.78 -8.69 -0.07
N ARG A 364 -5.35 -9.85 0.44
CA ARG A 364 -5.47 -11.15 -0.22
C ARG A 364 -6.26 -12.12 0.65
N HIS A 365 -7.48 -12.44 0.25
CA HIS A 365 -8.38 -13.32 0.98
C HIS A 365 -8.72 -12.80 2.38
N VAL A 366 -9.04 -11.50 2.48
CA VAL A 366 -9.47 -10.87 3.73
C VAL A 366 -10.98 -11.04 3.89
N MET A 367 -11.35 -12.10 4.62
CA MET A 367 -12.69 -12.71 4.64
C MET A 367 -13.80 -11.91 5.34
N GLY A 368 -13.52 -10.70 5.85
CA GLY A 368 -14.48 -9.95 6.66
C GLY A 368 -14.54 -10.31 8.15
N PRO A 369 -15.38 -9.62 8.93
CA PRO A 369 -15.48 -9.81 10.39
C PRO A 369 -16.20 -11.12 10.77
N ARG A 370 -15.96 -11.64 12.00
CA ARG A 370 -16.57 -12.91 12.48
C ARG A 370 -17.98 -12.78 13.07
N PRO A 371 -18.35 -11.72 13.80
CA PRO A 371 -19.75 -11.54 14.18
C PRO A 371 -20.52 -10.95 13.01
N GLU A 372 -21.62 -11.57 12.60
CA GLU A 372 -22.57 -11.03 11.60
C GLU A 372 -23.13 -9.65 12.01
N GLN A 373 -23.08 -9.34 13.31
CA GLN A 373 -23.49 -8.07 13.90
C GLN A 373 -22.43 -6.95 13.71
N ASN A 374 -21.21 -7.29 13.32
CA ASN A 374 -20.15 -6.31 13.12
C ASN A 374 -20.36 -5.56 11.80
N ARG A 375 -20.97 -4.37 11.91
CA ARG A 375 -21.22 -3.46 10.78
C ARG A 375 -20.01 -2.57 10.44
N GLY A 376 -18.88 -2.74 11.12
CA GLY A 376 -17.66 -1.97 10.86
C GLY A 376 -16.81 -2.58 9.75
N TYR A 377 -15.92 -1.78 9.18
CA TYR A 377 -14.99 -2.25 8.15
C TYR A 377 -14.00 -3.28 8.70
N GLN A 378 -13.76 -4.38 7.99
CA GLN A 378 -12.66 -5.33 8.25
C GLN A 378 -11.31 -4.66 8.00
N PHE A 379 -11.23 -3.83 6.97
CA PHE A 379 -10.06 -3.02 6.69
C PHE A 379 -10.38 -1.58 6.31
N VAL A 380 -9.51 -0.66 6.71
CA VAL A 380 -9.54 0.74 6.31
C VAL A 380 -8.20 1.09 5.69
N ALA A 381 -8.22 1.58 4.46
CA ALA A 381 -7.12 2.23 3.76
C ALA A 381 -7.57 3.66 3.43
N LEU A 382 -7.20 4.62 4.29
CA LEU A 382 -7.66 6.00 4.18
C LEU A 382 -6.50 6.99 4.00
N GLY A 383 -6.55 7.84 2.97
CA GLY A 383 -5.61 8.96 2.86
C GLY A 383 -4.16 8.56 2.59
N ASN A 384 -3.90 7.31 2.18
CA ASN A 384 -2.55 6.80 1.97
C ASN A 384 -1.97 7.25 0.63
N VAL A 385 -0.65 7.21 0.52
CA VAL A 385 0.09 7.41 -0.73
C VAL A 385 0.75 6.09 -1.09
N ILE A 386 0.46 5.54 -2.26
CA ILE A 386 1.14 4.37 -2.82
C ILE A 386 1.94 4.85 -4.01
N THR A 387 3.27 4.72 -3.94
CA THR A 387 4.15 5.32 -4.94
C THR A 387 5.30 4.41 -5.35
N GLY A 388 5.66 4.47 -6.63
CA GLY A 388 6.72 3.68 -7.21
C GLY A 388 6.40 2.18 -7.18
N SER A 389 5.17 1.74 -7.45
CA SER A 389 4.85 0.29 -7.40
C SER A 389 5.20 -0.40 -8.72
N ALA A 390 5.87 -1.56 -8.65
CA ALA A 390 6.36 -2.31 -9.83
C ALA A 390 5.25 -2.90 -10.72
N LYS A 391 3.98 -2.88 -10.27
CA LYS A 391 2.82 -3.26 -11.09
C LYS A 391 1.52 -2.68 -10.57
N TRP A 392 1.01 -3.18 -9.45
CA TRP A 392 -0.26 -2.75 -8.89
C TRP A 392 -0.03 -2.06 -7.54
N GLY A 393 -0.72 -0.95 -7.32
CA GLY A 393 -0.59 -0.16 -6.09
C GLY A 393 -1.32 -0.82 -4.92
N LEU A 394 -2.64 -0.59 -4.84
CA LEU A 394 -3.53 -1.18 -3.85
C LEU A 394 -4.37 -2.28 -4.50
N VAL A 395 -4.32 -3.49 -3.95
CA VAL A 395 -4.98 -4.66 -4.53
C VAL A 395 -5.96 -5.25 -3.52
N LEU A 396 -7.21 -5.37 -3.94
CA LEU A 396 -8.27 -6.11 -3.26
C LEU A 396 -8.47 -7.42 -4.01
N HIS A 397 -8.09 -8.53 -3.38
CA HIS A 397 -8.17 -9.86 -3.96
C HIS A 397 -9.02 -10.71 -3.03
N ASP A 398 -10.25 -11.04 -3.46
CA ASP A 398 -11.21 -11.86 -2.70
C ASP A 398 -11.33 -11.36 -1.25
N THR A 399 -11.61 -10.07 -1.14
CA THR A 399 -11.52 -9.29 0.09
C THR A 399 -12.81 -8.51 0.28
N HIS A 400 -13.32 -8.46 1.52
CA HIS A 400 -14.65 -7.93 1.81
C HIS A 400 -14.65 -6.92 2.97
N PHE A 401 -15.71 -6.12 3.06
CA PHE A 401 -15.98 -5.16 4.15
C PHE A 401 -14.89 -4.08 4.31
N GLY A 402 -14.43 -3.52 3.20
CA GLY A 402 -13.37 -2.52 3.14
C GLY A 402 -13.83 -1.08 3.01
N LEU A 403 -13.06 -0.17 3.60
CA LEU A 403 -13.06 1.24 3.22
C LEU A 403 -11.74 1.60 2.54
N VAL A 404 -11.78 1.90 1.24
CA VAL A 404 -10.64 2.42 0.48
C VAL A 404 -10.96 3.84 0.06
N LYS A 405 -10.47 4.84 0.80
CA LYS A 405 -10.89 6.24 0.63
C LYS A 405 -9.73 7.23 0.61
N ASP A 406 -9.80 8.23 -0.26
CA ASP A 406 -8.88 9.36 -0.34
C ASP A 406 -7.40 8.97 -0.51
N ASN A 407 -7.13 7.76 -1.02
CA ASN A 407 -5.77 7.31 -1.32
C ASN A 407 -5.29 7.91 -2.64
N VAL A 408 -3.99 8.14 -2.74
CA VAL A 408 -3.28 8.61 -3.94
C VAL A 408 -2.36 7.49 -4.41
N ALA A 409 -2.53 7.03 -5.64
CA ALA A 409 -1.57 6.18 -6.34
C ALA A 409 -0.82 7.02 -7.37
N PHE A 410 0.51 6.95 -7.38
CA PHE A 410 1.37 7.75 -8.25
C PHE A 410 2.63 6.97 -8.65
N GLU A 411 3.06 7.01 -9.91
CA GLU A 411 4.17 6.19 -10.42
C GLU A 411 3.96 4.70 -10.15
N VAL A 412 2.83 4.17 -10.63
CA VAL A 412 2.51 2.74 -10.57
C VAL A 412 2.53 2.19 -11.99
N ASP A 413 3.41 1.25 -12.29
CA ASP A 413 3.66 0.77 -13.66
C ASP A 413 2.44 0.13 -14.34
N GLY A 414 1.49 -0.36 -13.56
CA GLY A 414 0.21 -0.91 -14.02
C GLY A 414 -0.98 -0.07 -13.55
N ALA A 415 -1.79 -0.63 -12.65
CA ALA A 415 -3.00 0.00 -12.15
C ALA A 415 -2.83 0.45 -10.69
N GLY A 416 -3.26 1.67 -10.36
CA GLY A 416 -3.17 2.21 -9.02
C GLY A 416 -4.03 1.47 -8.00
N VAL A 417 -5.27 1.10 -8.36
CA VAL A 417 -6.20 0.33 -7.52
C VAL A 417 -6.87 -0.78 -8.33
N VAL A 418 -6.87 -2.00 -7.79
CA VAL A 418 -7.35 -3.20 -8.50
C VAL A 418 -8.26 -4.04 -7.59
N THR A 419 -9.39 -4.51 -8.14
CA THR A 419 -10.17 -5.66 -7.64
C THR A 419 -9.89 -6.84 -8.55
N SER A 420 -9.40 -7.98 -8.04
CA SER A 420 -8.80 -9.02 -8.90
C SER A 420 -9.57 -10.34 -8.99
N ALA A 421 -10.46 -10.67 -8.06
CA ALA A 421 -11.18 -11.94 -8.06
C ALA A 421 -12.63 -11.83 -8.59
N GLY A 422 -13.25 -10.65 -8.47
CA GLY A 422 -14.60 -10.39 -8.97
C GLY A 422 -15.73 -10.88 -8.03
N ASN A 423 -15.37 -11.48 -6.90
CA ASN A 423 -16.30 -11.92 -5.85
C ASN A 423 -16.25 -11.03 -4.59
N GLU A 424 -15.53 -9.90 -4.64
CA GLU A 424 -15.43 -8.95 -3.54
C GLU A 424 -16.80 -8.33 -3.20
N VAL A 425 -17.11 -8.15 -1.91
CA VAL A 425 -18.40 -7.57 -1.45
C VAL A 425 -18.19 -6.53 -0.37
N ASP A 426 -19.09 -5.55 -0.29
CA ASP A 426 -19.11 -4.49 0.73
C ASP A 426 -17.81 -3.68 0.86
N ASN A 427 -17.12 -3.47 -0.27
CA ASN A 427 -16.00 -2.55 -0.37
C ASN A 427 -16.48 -1.18 -0.89
N LEU A 428 -16.21 -0.12 -0.13
CA LEU A 428 -16.44 1.26 -0.57
C LEU A 428 -15.11 1.86 -1.05
N THR A 429 -15.04 2.24 -2.33
CA THR A 429 -13.82 2.75 -2.97
C THR A 429 -13.98 4.18 -3.51
N GLN A 430 -13.13 5.10 -3.08
CA GLN A 430 -12.96 6.46 -3.59
C GLN A 430 -11.48 6.81 -3.57
N VAL A 431 -10.84 6.95 -4.72
CA VAL A 431 -9.37 7.12 -4.83
C VAL A 431 -9.01 8.11 -5.93
N ALA A 432 -7.80 8.63 -5.87
CA ALA A 432 -7.17 9.29 -6.99
C ALA A 432 -5.95 8.45 -7.44
N SER A 433 -5.89 8.16 -8.73
CA SER A 433 -4.78 7.45 -9.37
C SER A 433 -4.25 8.34 -10.48
N TYR A 434 -2.95 8.57 -10.49
CA TYR A 434 -2.29 9.48 -11.41
C TYR A 434 -1.13 8.79 -12.12
#